data_AF-A0A9Q3IDX8-F1
#
_entry.id   AF-A0A9Q3IDX8-F1
#
_cell.length_a   1.000
_cell.length_b   1.000
_cell.length_c   1.000
_cell.angle_alpha   90.00
_cell.angle_beta   90.00
_cell.angle_gamma   90.00
#
_symmetry.space_group_name_H-M   'P 1'
#
loop_
_entity.id
_entity.type
_entity.pdbx_description
1 polymer ?
#
loop_
_entity_poly.entity_id
_entity_poly.type
_entity_poly.pdbx_seq_one_letter_code
_entity_poly.pdbx_strand_id
1 'polypeptide(L)'
;MGKALLKEVPQLKVWPHFSGEGEYDHMEFISGIDMIKEDFQLPDRLVTEIFNNLLTQSAHRWYIKLRQAHRHPMWTWWKTKIIKKWANDALRFKVETAFESSKFNADKDRHLPCFCQQKDILTVLYSDMSEFMIHRRALRQFGGDLEHAFKSKTTEKSSAKDIISILEEVTT
;
A
#
# COMPACT_ATOMS: atom_id res chain seq x y z
N MET A 1 0.86 -27.22 -46.22
CA MET A 1 0.34 -27.28 -44.84
C MET A 1 1.39 -26.68 -43.91
N GLY A 2 1.18 -25.45 -43.41
CA GLY A 2 2.17 -24.74 -42.61
C GLY A 2 2.23 -25.32 -41.19
N LYS A 3 3.42 -25.74 -40.76
CA LYS A 3 3.70 -26.01 -39.35
C LYS A 3 3.51 -24.69 -38.60
N ALA A 4 2.47 -24.60 -37.77
CA ALA A 4 2.40 -23.55 -36.77
C ALA A 4 3.65 -23.68 -35.89
N LEU A 5 4.55 -22.70 -35.97
CA LEU A 5 5.67 -22.57 -35.05
C LEU A 5 5.08 -22.32 -33.68
N LEU A 6 4.99 -23.36 -32.85
CA LEU A 6 4.73 -23.18 -31.42
C LEU A 6 5.85 -22.28 -30.89
N LYS A 7 5.51 -21.06 -30.51
CA LYS A 7 6.48 -20.15 -29.91
C LYS A 7 6.94 -20.76 -28.59
N GLU A 8 8.25 -20.90 -28.42
CA GLU A 8 8.82 -21.41 -27.17
C GLU A 8 8.45 -20.49 -26.00
N VAL A 9 8.11 -21.10 -24.86
CA VAL A 9 7.76 -20.36 -23.64
C VAL A 9 8.95 -19.52 -23.20
N PRO A 10 8.79 -18.22 -22.91
CA PRO A 10 9.88 -17.37 -22.46
C PRO A 10 10.50 -17.87 -21.16
N GLN A 11 11.82 -17.71 -21.03
CA GLN A 11 12.54 -18.00 -19.78
C GLN A 11 11.98 -17.16 -18.62
N LEU A 12 11.91 -17.73 -17.41
CA LEU A 12 11.34 -17.08 -16.21
C LEU A 12 11.88 -15.66 -15.94
N LYS A 13 13.16 -15.40 -16.26
CA LYS A 13 13.79 -14.08 -16.11
C LYS A 13 13.14 -12.95 -16.92
N VAL A 14 12.38 -13.29 -17.97
CA VAL A 14 11.67 -12.33 -18.85
C VAL A 14 10.29 -11.98 -18.27
N TRP A 15 9.77 -12.81 -17.38
CA TRP A 15 8.48 -12.59 -16.74
C TRP A 15 8.59 -11.52 -15.65
N PRO A 16 7.53 -10.73 -15.42
CA PRO A 16 7.51 -9.80 -14.32
C PRO A 16 7.51 -10.56 -12.98
N HIS A 17 8.09 -9.97 -11.94
CA HIS A 17 8.14 -10.54 -10.60
C HIS A 17 7.42 -9.62 -9.60
N PHE A 18 6.85 -10.20 -8.55
CA PHE A 18 6.03 -9.45 -7.59
C PHE A 18 6.32 -9.87 -6.14
N SER A 19 6.78 -8.92 -5.33
CA SER A 19 7.08 -9.13 -3.91
C SER A 19 5.87 -8.90 -3.01
N GLY A 20 4.95 -8.01 -3.41
CA GLY A 20 3.88 -7.51 -2.55
C GLY A 20 4.37 -6.72 -1.34
N GLU A 21 5.61 -6.20 -1.38
CA GLU A 21 6.23 -5.37 -0.35
C GLU A 21 6.84 -4.11 -1.00
N GLY A 22 6.80 -2.95 -0.32
CA GLY A 22 7.35 -1.69 -0.82
C GLY A 22 6.45 -0.94 -1.81
N GLU A 23 7.06 -0.14 -2.69
CA GLU A 23 6.35 0.42 -3.85
C GLU A 23 6.14 -0.69 -4.88
N TYR A 24 4.91 -0.89 -5.30
CA TYR A 24 4.58 -1.92 -6.26
C TYR A 24 3.40 -1.49 -7.15
N ASP A 25 3.39 -2.02 -8.37
CA ASP A 25 2.25 -1.95 -9.28
C ASP A 25 1.77 -3.36 -9.64
N HIS A 26 0.72 -3.79 -8.95
CA HIS A 26 0.13 -5.10 -9.18
C HIS A 26 -0.65 -5.15 -10.50
N MET A 27 -1.07 -4.01 -11.04
CA MET A 27 -1.75 -3.93 -12.34
C MET A 27 -0.74 -4.07 -13.48
N GLU A 28 0.42 -3.43 -13.37
CA GLU A 28 1.54 -3.63 -14.31
C GLU A 28 2.03 -5.08 -14.30
N PHE A 29 2.19 -5.68 -13.11
CA PHE A 29 2.53 -7.10 -12.99
C PHE A 29 1.51 -8.03 -13.69
N ILE A 30 0.22 -7.79 -13.48
CA ILE A 30 -0.86 -8.55 -14.15
C ILE A 30 -0.80 -8.34 -15.66
N SER A 31 -0.68 -7.08 -16.11
CA SER A 31 -0.64 -6.72 -17.53
C SER A 31 0.56 -7.36 -18.24
N GLY A 32 1.74 -7.39 -17.61
CA GLY A 32 2.92 -8.05 -18.16
C GLY A 32 2.73 -9.56 -18.35
N ILE A 33 2.06 -10.23 -17.41
CA ILE A 33 1.68 -11.65 -17.56
C ILE A 33 0.67 -11.84 -18.68
N ASP A 34 -0.36 -10.99 -18.76
CA ASP A 34 -1.39 -11.05 -19.81
C ASP A 34 -0.76 -10.84 -21.20
N MET A 35 0.14 -9.88 -21.36
CA MET A 35 0.89 -9.64 -22.61
C MET A 35 1.71 -10.87 -23.05
N ILE A 36 2.48 -11.47 -22.13
CA ILE A 36 3.27 -12.68 -22.46
C ILE A 36 2.35 -13.85 -22.81
N LYS A 37 1.25 -14.01 -22.07
CA LYS A 37 0.26 -15.05 -22.36
C LYS A 37 -0.34 -14.88 -23.76
N GLU A 38 -0.66 -13.66 -24.17
CA GLU A 38 -1.20 -13.35 -25.49
C GLU A 38 -0.17 -13.54 -26.61
N ASP A 39 1.03 -12.97 -26.44
CA ASP A 39 2.10 -13.00 -27.45
C ASP A 39 2.56 -14.43 -27.78
N PHE A 40 2.56 -15.31 -26.77
CA PHE A 40 2.99 -16.70 -26.88
C PHE A 40 1.83 -17.70 -26.90
N GLN A 41 0.57 -17.21 -26.90
CA GLN A 41 -0.65 -18.04 -26.91
C GLN A 41 -0.66 -19.12 -25.82
N LEU A 42 -0.23 -18.76 -24.61
CA LEU A 42 0.01 -19.70 -23.53
C LEU A 42 -1.31 -20.18 -22.88
N PRO A 43 -1.46 -21.50 -22.66
CA PRO A 43 -2.62 -22.02 -21.95
C PRO A 43 -2.61 -21.55 -20.50
N ASP A 44 -3.81 -21.35 -19.96
CA ASP A 44 -4.01 -20.86 -18.59
C ASP A 44 -3.30 -21.69 -17.52
N ARG A 45 -3.32 -23.01 -17.71
CA ARG A 45 -2.62 -23.95 -16.84
C ARG A 45 -1.13 -23.63 -16.74
N LEU A 46 -0.46 -23.34 -17.86
CA LEU A 46 0.96 -23.04 -17.87
C LEU A 46 1.25 -21.74 -17.11
N VAL A 47 0.44 -20.69 -17.34
CA VAL A 47 0.55 -19.42 -16.61
C VAL A 47 0.41 -19.65 -15.10
N THR A 48 -0.55 -20.48 -14.67
CA THR A 48 -0.75 -20.76 -13.25
C THR A 48 0.30 -21.68 -12.63
N GLU A 49 1.01 -22.48 -13.44
CA GLU A 49 2.14 -23.32 -13.00
C GLU A 49 3.39 -22.48 -12.76
N ILE A 50 3.71 -21.54 -13.66
CA ILE A 50 4.84 -20.62 -13.49
C ILE A 50 4.58 -19.52 -12.47
N PHE A 51 3.31 -19.16 -12.22
CA PHE A 51 2.92 -18.05 -11.36
C PHE A 51 3.58 -18.10 -9.98
N ASN A 52 3.73 -19.29 -9.38
CA ASN A 52 4.43 -19.46 -8.10
C ASN A 52 5.86 -18.87 -8.11
N ASN A 53 6.58 -19.06 -9.22
CA ASN A 53 7.98 -18.65 -9.37
C ASN A 53 8.12 -17.14 -9.63
N LEU A 54 7.02 -16.46 -9.99
CA LEU A 54 6.99 -15.02 -10.21
C LEU A 54 6.78 -14.26 -8.90
N LEU A 55 6.38 -14.94 -7.83
CA LEU A 55 6.09 -14.34 -6.55
C LEU A 55 7.28 -14.47 -5.61
N THR A 56 7.54 -13.40 -4.87
CA THR A 56 8.56 -13.38 -3.81
C THR A 56 7.97 -12.84 -2.50
N GLN A 57 8.70 -12.99 -1.39
CA GLN A 57 8.39 -12.35 -0.11
C GLN A 57 6.92 -12.50 0.36
N SER A 58 6.22 -11.40 0.68
CA SER A 58 4.85 -11.43 1.21
C SER A 58 3.86 -12.04 0.22
N ALA A 59 4.03 -11.77 -1.08
CA ALA A 59 3.17 -12.30 -2.13
C ALA A 59 3.30 -13.82 -2.25
N HIS A 60 4.51 -14.35 -2.15
CA HIS A 60 4.73 -15.80 -2.16
C HIS A 60 4.09 -16.48 -0.93
N ARG A 61 4.25 -15.89 0.27
CA ARG A 61 3.60 -16.41 1.50
C ARG A 61 2.07 -16.41 1.39
N TRP A 62 1.50 -15.36 0.80
CA TRP A 62 0.06 -15.26 0.54
C TRP A 62 -0.41 -16.32 -0.47
N TYR A 63 0.34 -16.51 -1.55
CA TYR A 63 0.02 -17.48 -2.60
C TYR A 63 -0.06 -18.90 -2.05
N ILE A 64 0.93 -19.34 -1.27
CA ILE A 64 0.95 -20.70 -0.69
C ILE A 64 -0.33 -20.96 0.12
N LYS A 65 -0.74 -20.00 0.96
CA LYS A 65 -1.96 -20.12 1.78
C LYS A 65 -3.22 -20.26 0.92
N LEU A 66 -3.36 -19.43 -0.12
CA LEU A 66 -4.52 -19.48 -1.01
C LEU A 66 -4.54 -20.75 -1.88
N ARG A 67 -3.38 -21.18 -2.39
CA ARG A 67 -3.24 -22.36 -3.25
C ARG A 67 -3.56 -23.65 -2.49
N GLN A 68 -3.24 -23.73 -1.21
CA GLN A 68 -3.63 -24.86 -0.36
C GLN A 68 -5.15 -24.97 -0.20
N ALA A 69 -5.85 -23.84 -0.10
CA ALA A 69 -7.30 -23.79 0.05
C ALA A 69 -8.07 -24.01 -1.28
N HIS A 70 -7.47 -23.70 -2.42
CA HIS A 70 -8.12 -23.77 -3.73
C HIS A 70 -7.28 -24.55 -4.74
N ARG A 71 -7.79 -25.71 -5.18
CA ARG A 71 -7.10 -26.57 -6.16
C ARG A 71 -7.22 -26.00 -7.57
N HIS A 72 -6.08 -25.75 -8.21
CA HIS A 72 -5.91 -25.32 -9.60
C HIS A 72 -6.79 -24.15 -10.07
N PRO A 73 -6.75 -22.97 -9.42
CA PRO A 73 -7.51 -21.82 -9.88
C PRO A 73 -6.97 -21.30 -11.22
N MET A 74 -7.87 -20.86 -12.10
CA MET A 74 -7.52 -20.19 -13.36
C MET A 74 -6.82 -18.85 -13.12
N TRP A 75 -6.08 -18.35 -14.11
CA TRP A 75 -5.39 -17.06 -14.04
C TRP A 75 -6.36 -15.91 -13.76
N THR A 76 -7.55 -15.92 -14.36
CA THR A 76 -8.61 -14.92 -14.10
C THR A 76 -9.02 -14.84 -12.62
N TRP A 77 -9.03 -15.98 -11.93
CA TRP A 77 -9.28 -16.04 -10.50
C TRP A 77 -8.13 -15.41 -9.73
N TRP A 78 -6.88 -15.73 -10.10
CA TRP A 78 -5.69 -15.13 -9.48
C TRP A 78 -5.67 -13.61 -9.65
N LYS A 79 -5.96 -13.08 -10.84
CA LYS A 79 -6.08 -11.63 -11.09
C LYS A 79 -7.05 -10.98 -10.09
N THR A 80 -8.24 -11.54 -9.95
CA THR A 80 -9.26 -11.05 -9.00
C THR A 80 -8.73 -11.03 -7.57
N LYS A 81 -8.01 -12.08 -7.15
CA LYS A 81 -7.44 -12.17 -5.80
C LYS A 81 -6.28 -11.22 -5.57
N ILE A 82 -5.41 -11.02 -6.56
CA ILE A 82 -4.30 -10.07 -6.53
C ILE A 82 -4.87 -8.65 -6.38
N ILE A 83 -5.77 -8.25 -7.28
CA ILE A 83 -6.42 -6.93 -7.24
C ILE A 83 -7.08 -6.72 -5.88
N LYS A 84 -7.88 -7.67 -5.40
CA LYS A 84 -8.54 -7.53 -4.10
C LYS A 84 -7.57 -7.40 -2.93
N LYS A 85 -6.47 -8.16 -2.93
CA LYS A 85 -5.51 -8.14 -1.82
C LYS A 85 -4.71 -6.83 -1.81
N TRP A 86 -4.22 -6.40 -2.97
CA TRP A 86 -3.22 -5.35 -3.08
C TRP A 86 -3.74 -4.00 -3.53
N ALA A 87 -5.00 -3.87 -3.97
CA ALA A 87 -5.61 -2.56 -4.19
C ALA A 87 -5.68 -1.75 -2.89
N ASN A 88 -6.10 -2.39 -1.79
CA ASN A 88 -6.15 -1.76 -0.47
C ASN A 88 -4.75 -1.48 0.08
N ASP A 89 -3.83 -2.44 -0.08
CA ASP A 89 -2.46 -2.27 0.39
C ASP A 89 -1.70 -1.18 -0.42
N ALA A 90 -2.03 -0.97 -1.70
CA ALA A 90 -1.33 -0.01 -2.56
C ALA A 90 -1.80 1.42 -2.27
N LEU A 91 -3.11 1.57 -2.07
CA LEU A 91 -3.68 2.81 -1.54
C LEU A 91 -3.08 3.10 -0.16
N ARG A 92 -3.03 2.11 0.73
CA ARG A 92 -2.44 2.25 2.05
C ARG A 92 -0.98 2.66 1.97
N PHE A 93 -0.16 2.02 1.14
CA PHE A 93 1.26 2.37 0.97
C PHE A 93 1.43 3.79 0.43
N LYS A 94 0.66 4.20 -0.59
CA LYS A 94 0.70 5.57 -1.12
C LYS A 94 0.36 6.60 -0.06
N VAL A 95 -0.67 6.33 0.75
CA VAL A 95 -1.14 7.25 1.79
C VAL A 95 -0.21 7.24 3.01
N GLU A 96 0.40 6.10 3.39
CA GLU A 96 1.46 6.00 4.41
C GLU A 96 2.73 6.74 3.95
N THR A 97 3.13 6.62 2.70
CA THR A 97 4.26 7.38 2.12
C THR A 97 3.97 8.88 2.10
N ALA A 98 2.74 9.29 1.75
CA ALA A 98 2.32 10.69 1.84
C ALA A 98 2.37 11.22 3.29
N PHE A 99 1.97 10.40 4.26
CA PHE A 99 2.07 10.74 5.68
C PHE A 99 3.53 10.89 6.14
N GLU A 100 4.41 9.96 5.79
CA GLU A 100 5.83 9.98 6.20
C GLU A 100 6.63 11.12 5.56
N SER A 101 6.30 11.47 4.31
CA SER A 101 6.95 12.58 3.59
C SER A 101 6.43 13.95 3.99
N SER A 102 5.22 14.04 4.56
CA SER A 102 4.57 15.29 4.98
C SER A 102 5.00 15.74 6.38
N LYS A 103 6.32 15.80 6.63
CA LYS A 103 6.86 16.39 7.86
C LYS A 103 6.61 17.90 7.88
N PHE A 104 6.24 18.41 9.05
CA PHE A 104 6.04 19.84 9.25
C PHE A 104 7.35 20.60 9.03
N ASN A 105 7.29 21.70 8.27
CA ASN A 105 8.38 22.63 8.07
C ASN A 105 8.01 24.01 8.64
N ALA A 106 8.67 24.41 9.72
CA ALA A 106 8.39 25.67 10.42
C ALA A 106 8.54 26.93 9.55
N ASP A 107 9.37 26.89 8.50
CA ASP A 107 9.60 28.03 7.60
C ASP A 107 8.52 28.17 6.51
N LYS A 108 7.76 27.11 6.25
CA LYS A 108 6.86 27.01 5.09
C LYS A 108 5.41 26.72 5.46
N ASP A 109 5.19 25.96 6.53
CA ASP A 109 3.90 25.39 6.85
C ASP A 109 3.23 26.14 7.98
N ARG A 110 1.91 26.26 7.88
CA ARG A 110 1.08 26.68 9.01
C ARG A 110 0.68 25.45 9.81
N HIS A 111 0.79 25.57 11.13
CA HIS A 111 0.58 24.46 12.06
C HIS A 111 -0.81 23.81 11.92
N LEU A 112 -1.85 24.65 11.84
CA LEU A 112 -3.25 24.19 11.80
C LEU A 112 -3.60 23.41 10.51
N PRO A 113 -3.35 23.95 9.28
CA PRO A 113 -3.55 23.18 8.05
C PRO A 113 -2.76 21.87 8.00
N CYS A 114 -1.50 21.89 8.46
CA CYS A 114 -0.67 20.69 8.49
C CYS A 114 -1.28 19.62 9.41
N PHE A 115 -1.75 20.02 10.60
CA PHE A 115 -2.35 19.09 11.57
C PHE A 115 -3.64 18.48 11.02
N CYS A 116 -4.54 19.30 10.45
CA CYS A 116 -5.76 18.82 9.84
C CYS A 116 -5.48 17.83 8.69
N GLN A 117 -4.52 18.14 7.82
CA GLN A 117 -4.11 17.26 6.73
C GLN A 117 -3.58 15.91 7.27
N GLN A 118 -2.69 15.93 8.27
CA GLN A 118 -2.16 14.70 8.87
C GLN A 118 -3.27 13.87 9.54
N LYS A 119 -4.19 14.51 10.25
CA LYS A 119 -5.33 13.87 10.90
C LYS A 119 -6.23 13.19 9.88
N ASP A 120 -6.56 13.87 8.78
CA ASP A 120 -7.45 13.33 7.75
C ASP A 120 -6.82 12.14 7.02
N ILE A 121 -5.52 12.22 6.69
CA ILE A 121 -4.73 11.11 6.14
C ILE A 121 -4.78 9.88 7.07
N LEU A 122 -4.53 10.06 8.36
CA LEU A 122 -4.54 8.96 9.34
C LEU A 122 -5.93 8.37 9.58
N THR A 123 -6.98 9.20 9.52
CA THR A 123 -8.37 8.75 9.67
C THR A 123 -8.78 7.84 8.50
N VAL A 124 -8.31 8.13 7.29
CA VAL A 124 -8.51 7.27 6.11
C VAL A 124 -7.72 5.97 6.23
N LEU A 125 -6.49 6.02 6.75
CA LEU A 125 -5.62 4.84 6.89
C LEU A 125 -6.05 3.87 7.99
N TYR A 126 -6.59 4.40 9.08
CA TYR A 126 -6.84 3.66 10.31
C TYR A 126 -8.22 4.01 10.87
N SER A 127 -9.28 3.61 10.14
CA SER A 127 -10.69 3.86 10.51
C SER A 127 -11.09 3.34 11.89
N ASP A 128 -10.34 2.37 12.39
CA ASP A 128 -10.52 1.63 13.64
C ASP A 128 -9.58 2.13 14.76
N MET A 129 -8.74 3.13 14.47
CA MET A 129 -7.88 3.78 15.46
C MET A 129 -8.66 4.83 16.25
N SER A 130 -8.38 4.92 17.55
CA SER A 130 -8.99 5.95 18.39
C SER A 130 -8.55 7.36 17.96
N GLU A 131 -9.45 8.32 18.11
CA GLU A 131 -9.20 9.73 17.80
C GLU A 131 -7.95 10.25 18.52
N PHE A 132 -7.75 9.88 19.78
CA PHE A 132 -6.53 10.20 20.53
C PHE A 132 -5.24 9.69 19.86
N MET A 133 -5.25 8.46 19.34
CA MET A 133 -4.08 7.88 18.69
C MET A 133 -3.81 8.50 17.32
N ILE A 134 -4.87 8.88 16.59
CA ILE A 134 -4.79 9.66 15.36
C ILE A 134 -4.11 11.01 15.65
N HIS A 135 -4.60 11.73 16.66
CA HIS A 135 -4.04 13.00 17.09
C HIS A 135 -2.56 12.88 17.48
N ARG A 136 -2.22 11.92 18.33
CA ARG A 136 -0.84 11.68 18.77
C ARG A 136 0.10 11.35 17.61
N ARG A 137 -0.36 10.58 16.61
CA ARG A 137 0.43 10.28 15.41
C ARG A 137 0.58 11.49 14.50
N ALA A 138 -0.48 12.27 14.27
CA ALA A 138 -0.41 13.49 13.49
C ALA A 138 0.63 14.46 14.06
N LEU A 139 0.71 14.56 15.40
CA LEU A 139 1.60 15.49 16.08
C LEU A 139 3.07 15.07 16.08
N ARG A 140 3.37 13.79 15.88
CA ARG A 140 4.75 13.34 15.64
C ARG A 140 5.36 13.94 14.38
N GLN A 141 4.53 14.37 13.41
CA GLN A 141 5.03 15.03 12.20
C GLN A 141 5.57 16.44 12.46
N PHE A 142 5.23 17.04 13.61
CA PHE A 142 5.72 18.35 14.04
C PHE A 142 7.06 18.26 14.76
N GLY A 143 7.27 17.18 15.53
CA GLY A 143 8.51 16.92 16.26
C GLY A 143 8.87 18.01 17.30
N GLY A 144 10.01 17.82 17.97
CA GLY A 144 10.65 18.83 18.81
C GLY A 144 9.76 19.41 19.92
N ASP A 145 9.87 20.72 20.11
CA ASP A 145 9.22 21.46 21.20
C ASP A 145 7.69 21.48 21.07
N LEU A 146 7.17 21.44 19.84
CA LEU A 146 5.73 21.38 19.57
C LEU A 146 5.13 20.04 19.99
N GLU A 147 5.80 18.92 19.67
CA GLU A 147 5.36 17.60 20.13
C GLU A 147 5.38 17.52 21.67
N HIS A 148 6.38 18.13 22.31
CA HIS A 148 6.50 18.14 23.77
C HIS A 148 5.43 19.03 24.45
N ALA A 149 5.26 20.27 23.97
CA ALA A 149 4.25 21.20 24.47
C ALA A 149 2.86 20.59 24.38
N PHE A 150 2.57 19.90 23.27
CA PHE A 150 1.32 19.20 23.09
C PHE A 150 1.10 18.06 24.09
N LYS A 151 2.08 17.17 24.26
CA LYS A 151 1.98 16.05 25.22
C LYS A 151 1.76 16.53 26.64
N SER A 152 2.29 17.72 26.97
CA SER A 152 2.15 18.29 28.31
C SER A 152 0.76 18.89 28.57
N LYS A 153 0.03 19.30 27.52
CA LYS A 153 -1.26 20.02 27.61
C LYS A 153 -2.48 19.19 27.21
N THR A 154 -2.30 17.97 26.69
CA THR A 154 -3.41 17.13 26.22
C THR A 154 -3.60 15.86 27.02
N THR A 155 -4.85 15.37 27.03
CA THR A 155 -5.27 14.13 27.67
C THR A 155 -5.92 13.21 26.65
N GLU A 156 -6.20 11.96 27.03
CA GLU A 156 -6.90 11.01 26.17
C GLU A 156 -8.30 11.47 25.75
N LYS A 157 -8.87 12.47 26.43
CA LYS A 157 -10.18 13.07 26.14
C LYS A 157 -10.10 14.34 25.31
N SER A 158 -8.90 14.82 24.98
CA SER A 158 -8.73 16.05 24.21
C SER A 158 -9.25 15.87 22.79
N SER A 159 -10.25 16.69 22.44
CA SER A 159 -10.86 16.74 21.13
C SER A 159 -9.96 17.46 20.12
N ALA A 160 -10.24 17.31 18.83
CA ALA A 160 -9.53 18.06 17.79
C ALA A 160 -9.53 19.59 18.03
N LYS A 161 -10.61 20.14 18.63
CA LYS A 161 -10.69 21.58 18.96
C LYS A 161 -9.71 21.99 20.06
N ASP A 162 -9.55 21.14 21.07
CA ASP A 162 -8.60 21.39 22.17
C ASP A 162 -7.17 21.42 21.63
N ILE A 163 -6.88 20.53 20.66
CA ILE A 163 -5.58 20.46 19.99
C ILE A 163 -5.31 21.71 19.16
N ILE A 164 -6.31 22.17 18.41
CA ILE A 164 -6.21 23.39 17.60
C ILE A 164 -5.93 24.60 18.49
N SER A 165 -6.66 24.75 19.59
CA SER A 165 -6.46 25.82 20.56
C SER A 165 -5.03 25.82 21.14
N ILE A 166 -4.50 24.65 21.47
CA ILE A 166 -3.12 24.51 21.98
C ILE A 166 -2.09 24.86 20.89
N LEU A 167 -2.31 24.45 19.64
CA LEU A 167 -1.44 24.82 18.53
C LEU A 167 -1.43 26.33 18.29
N GLU A 168 -2.57 26.99 18.40
CA GLU A 168 -2.66 28.45 18.30
C GLU A 168 -1.94 29.14 19.48
N GLU A 169 -2.09 28.64 20.71
CA GLU A 169 -1.42 29.20 21.90
C GLU A 169 0.11 29.10 21.84
N VAL A 170 0.64 27.98 21.34
CA VAL A 170 2.10 27.71 21.34
C VAL A 170 2.81 28.37 20.15
N THR A 171 2.06 28.82 19.14
CA THR A 171 2.61 29.37 17.89
C THR A 171 2.36 30.87 17.74
N THR A 172 1.77 31.49 18.78
CA THR A 172 1.63 32.93 18.96
C THR A 172 2.74 33.45 19.88
#